data_AF-A0A356KNK3-F1
#
_entry.id   AF-A0A356KNK3-F1
#
_cell.length_a   1.000
_cell.length_b   1.000
_cell.length_c   1.000
_cell.angle_alpha   90.00
_cell.angle_beta   90.00
_cell.angle_gamma   90.00
#
_symmetry.space_group_name_H-M   'P 1'
#
loop_
_entity.id
_entity.type
_entity.pdbx_description
1 polymer ?
#
loop_
_entity_poly.entity_id
_entity_poly.type
_entity_poly.pdbx_seq_one_letter_code
_entity_poly.pdbx_strand_id
1 'polypeptide(L)'
;MPPEREEREPDLTPFVRASEGNTGLTRQFTAALEHWVHDQLRQATHPDAVPLRALQAMGSHPVVYLAEQTITGLIRRPNLYYVSHPDKRVVKETEEWLWPLLPAVLSVAARAFAYGSVPVIFNWGVEDLRVQIPRDAEPGVRNRTLKEHVHYVSAHEVWPGAVEVEVENDALQAVRFEGRRYGADRAHVFRWDPEFGSWAGQSARRRAWRDYCKSLVVSLLQSRYLERSVDSPRVAWAPPGTQTVDGEEVPNIRHVNQLLMALRGSGAVTFPSTRDAAGNKRYELDILDLPDRKDVWHQALNRYDGGILKAYLVPPSLAGIEDLAAAGARILDGMLREFIQDLAVFAANNLTELVAIVHAKNHDPAKVPAPEIMAYEVPAAVRKLYLEVLRLLGAAQSGEAPADWVDVPALLDQLGVPLRAAPASDNRDARPIQGLPGRPPDMTGDREERRERSRDPDDPHRTTPNSDRGLEP
;
A
#
# COMPACT_ATOMS: atom_id res chain seq x y z
N MET A 1 36.59 -54.63 -36.85
CA MET A 1 36.07 -53.25 -36.77
C MET A 1 34.61 -53.34 -36.34
N PRO A 2 34.24 -52.83 -35.16
CA PRO A 2 32.83 -52.69 -34.81
C PRO A 2 32.23 -51.49 -35.56
N PRO A 3 30.92 -51.49 -35.88
CA PRO A 3 30.30 -50.41 -36.63
C PRO A 3 30.21 -49.13 -35.78
N GLU A 4 30.48 -47.99 -36.41
CA GLU A 4 30.26 -46.65 -35.84
C GLU A 4 28.79 -46.51 -35.42
N ARG A 5 28.56 -46.26 -34.13
CA ARG A 5 27.24 -45.89 -33.62
C ARG A 5 26.97 -44.45 -34.05
N GLU A 6 25.98 -44.27 -34.92
CA GLU A 6 25.42 -42.94 -35.23
C GLU A 6 25.02 -42.24 -33.92
N GLU A 7 25.64 -41.08 -33.67
CA GLU A 7 25.28 -40.16 -32.58
C GLU A 7 23.84 -39.69 -32.80
N ARG A 8 22.90 -40.27 -32.05
CA ARG A 8 21.53 -39.73 -31.99
C ARG A 8 21.54 -38.42 -31.23
N GLU A 9 20.97 -37.39 -31.84
CA GLU A 9 20.72 -36.10 -31.20
C GLU A 9 20.00 -36.29 -29.85
N PRO A 10 20.38 -35.52 -28.81
CA PRO A 10 19.82 -35.66 -27.48
C PRO A 10 18.31 -35.36 -27.48
N ASP A 11 17.53 -36.27 -26.89
CA ASP A 11 16.09 -36.12 -26.75
C ASP A 11 15.74 -35.01 -25.75
N LEU A 12 15.39 -33.83 -26.27
CA LEU A 12 14.98 -32.64 -25.50
C LEU A 12 13.49 -32.65 -25.10
N THR A 13 12.72 -33.64 -25.53
CA THR A 13 11.26 -33.73 -25.30
C THR A 13 10.86 -33.66 -23.82
N PRO A 14 11.61 -34.24 -22.86
CA PRO A 14 11.30 -34.12 -21.43
C PRO A 14 11.47 -32.68 -20.89
N PHE A 15 12.42 -31.92 -21.42
CA PHE A 15 12.69 -30.53 -21.03
C PHE A 15 11.60 -29.59 -21.56
N VAL A 16 11.17 -29.82 -22.80
CA VAL A 16 10.04 -29.11 -23.42
C VAL A 16 8.76 -29.37 -22.63
N ARG A 17 8.43 -30.62 -22.27
CA ARG A 17 7.23 -30.94 -21.45
C ARG A 17 7.24 -30.31 -20.06
N ALA A 18 8.39 -30.28 -19.37
CA ALA A 18 8.51 -29.68 -18.05
C ALA A 18 8.40 -28.14 -18.10
N SER A 19 8.93 -27.51 -19.17
CA SER A 19 8.77 -26.09 -19.44
C SER A 19 7.32 -25.75 -19.82
N GLU A 20 6.69 -26.55 -20.67
CA GLU A 20 5.30 -26.40 -21.10
C GLU A 20 4.30 -26.53 -19.93
N GLY A 21 4.49 -27.52 -19.05
CA GLY A 21 3.69 -27.70 -17.83
C GLY A 21 3.79 -26.52 -16.85
N ASN A 22 4.96 -25.89 -16.73
CA ASN A 22 5.15 -24.69 -15.92
C ASN A 22 4.60 -23.42 -16.59
N THR A 23 4.67 -23.31 -17.92
CA THR A 23 4.01 -22.22 -18.66
C THR A 23 2.50 -22.32 -18.67
N GLY A 24 1.91 -23.52 -18.59
CA GLY A 24 0.44 -23.70 -18.60
C GLY A 24 -0.26 -23.12 -17.37
N LEU A 25 0.34 -23.29 -16.19
CA LEU A 25 -0.21 -22.78 -14.91
C LEU A 25 0.05 -21.28 -14.70
N THR A 26 1.13 -20.75 -15.26
CA THR A 26 1.40 -19.30 -15.23
C THR A 26 0.64 -18.55 -16.32
N ARG A 27 0.68 -19.00 -17.59
CA ARG A 27 0.11 -18.25 -18.74
C ARG A 27 -1.38 -17.95 -18.65
N GLN A 28 -2.21 -18.84 -18.09
CA GLN A 28 -3.67 -18.60 -18.09
C GLN A 28 -4.08 -17.49 -17.12
N PHE A 29 -3.39 -17.35 -15.99
CA PHE A 29 -3.66 -16.27 -15.03
C PHE A 29 -2.78 -15.03 -15.28
N THR A 30 -1.54 -15.20 -15.77
CA THR A 30 -0.66 -14.07 -16.10
C THR A 30 -1.05 -13.41 -17.40
N ALA A 31 -1.48 -14.10 -18.46
CA ALA A 31 -1.82 -13.41 -19.72
C ALA A 31 -3.11 -12.58 -19.60
N ALA A 32 -4.11 -13.06 -18.86
CA ALA A 32 -5.33 -12.28 -18.60
C ALA A 32 -5.05 -11.09 -17.68
N LEU A 33 -4.22 -11.28 -16.64
CA LEU A 33 -3.78 -10.20 -15.76
C LEU A 33 -2.83 -9.22 -16.49
N GLU A 34 -1.92 -9.71 -17.33
CA GLU A 34 -1.01 -8.90 -18.15
C GLU A 34 -1.79 -8.15 -19.21
N HIS A 35 -2.76 -8.76 -19.88
CA HIS A 35 -3.62 -8.08 -20.84
C HIS A 35 -4.49 -7.04 -20.15
N TRP A 36 -5.05 -7.37 -18.98
CA TRP A 36 -5.77 -6.40 -18.16
C TRP A 36 -4.84 -5.27 -17.67
N VAL A 37 -3.63 -5.57 -17.18
CA VAL A 37 -2.63 -4.55 -16.79
C VAL A 37 -2.20 -3.73 -18.00
N HIS A 38 -2.02 -4.32 -19.18
CA HIS A 38 -1.66 -3.62 -20.41
C HIS A 38 -2.79 -2.71 -20.90
N ASP A 39 -4.03 -3.19 -20.85
CA ASP A 39 -5.23 -2.41 -21.14
C ASP A 39 -5.41 -1.33 -20.10
N GLN A 40 -5.16 -1.59 -18.82
CA GLN A 40 -5.19 -0.58 -17.75
C GLN A 40 -4.05 0.43 -17.89
N LEU A 41 -2.87 0.05 -18.39
CA LEU A 41 -1.78 0.99 -18.71
C LEU A 41 -2.10 1.85 -19.94
N ARG A 42 -2.84 1.30 -20.92
CA ARG A 42 -3.36 2.04 -22.09
C ARG A 42 -4.57 2.92 -21.74
N GLN A 43 -5.43 2.46 -20.83
CA GLN A 43 -6.58 3.17 -20.28
C GLN A 43 -6.21 4.03 -19.06
N ALA A 44 -4.94 4.03 -18.62
CA ALA A 44 -4.47 4.80 -17.45
C ALA A 44 -4.66 6.32 -17.62
N THR A 45 -5.01 6.76 -18.82
CA THR A 45 -5.38 8.14 -19.15
C THR A 45 -6.85 8.46 -18.88
N HIS A 46 -7.72 7.46 -18.66
CA HIS A 46 -9.14 7.65 -18.35
C HIS A 46 -9.44 7.25 -16.89
N PRO A 47 -9.22 8.16 -15.91
CA PRO A 47 -9.38 7.86 -14.48
C PRO A 47 -10.79 7.36 -14.11
N ASP A 48 -11.81 7.71 -14.88
CA ASP A 48 -13.19 7.24 -14.65
C ASP A 48 -13.47 5.79 -15.06
N ALA A 49 -12.58 5.16 -15.81
CA ALA A 49 -12.73 3.76 -16.24
C ALA A 49 -12.27 2.76 -15.15
N VAL A 50 -11.72 3.23 -14.03
CA VAL A 50 -11.18 2.37 -12.97
C VAL A 50 -12.30 1.72 -12.17
N PRO A 51 -12.44 0.38 -12.18
CA PRO A 51 -13.50 -0.29 -11.44
C PRO A 51 -13.38 -0.07 -9.93
N LEU A 52 -14.51 0.11 -9.24
CA LEU A 52 -14.53 0.31 -7.78
C LEU A 52 -13.82 -0.83 -7.01
N ARG A 53 -13.88 -2.07 -7.51
CA ARG A 53 -13.15 -3.22 -6.94
C ARG A 53 -11.63 -3.06 -7.03
N ALA A 54 -11.13 -2.45 -8.10
CA ALA A 54 -9.71 -2.14 -8.22
C ALA A 54 -9.30 -1.06 -7.21
N LEU A 55 -10.13 -0.02 -7.05
CA LEU A 55 -9.91 0.99 -6.00
C LEU A 55 -9.93 0.35 -4.61
N GLN A 56 -10.79 -0.63 -4.34
CA GLN A 56 -10.81 -1.37 -3.07
C GLN A 56 -9.48 -2.09 -2.83
N ALA A 57 -8.95 -2.78 -3.85
CA ALA A 57 -7.68 -3.48 -3.77
C ALA A 57 -6.50 -2.54 -3.51
N MET A 58 -6.51 -1.32 -4.06
CA MET A 58 -5.47 -0.33 -3.77
C MET A 58 -5.34 0.00 -2.27
N GLY A 59 -6.43 -0.08 -1.52
CA GLY A 59 -6.44 0.23 -0.08
C GLY A 59 -5.59 -0.72 0.78
N SER A 60 -5.10 -1.83 0.24
CA SER A 60 -4.13 -2.71 0.90
C SER A 60 -2.67 -2.35 0.58
N HIS A 61 -2.41 -1.51 -0.42
CA HIS A 61 -1.06 -1.08 -0.75
C HIS A 61 -0.50 -0.16 0.36
N PRO A 62 0.68 -0.44 0.92
CA PRO A 62 1.21 0.30 2.07
C PRO A 62 1.28 1.82 1.86
N VAL A 63 1.75 2.26 0.70
CA VAL A 63 1.88 3.69 0.38
C VAL A 63 0.52 4.36 0.21
N VAL A 64 -0.46 3.66 -0.40
CA VAL A 64 -1.82 4.18 -0.56
C VAL A 64 -2.50 4.30 0.80
N TYR A 65 -2.37 3.24 1.63
CA TYR A 65 -2.90 3.23 2.99
C TYR A 65 -2.31 4.36 3.83
N LEU A 66 -0.99 4.54 3.78
CA LEU A 66 -0.29 5.59 4.51
C LEU A 66 -0.78 6.97 4.05
N ALA A 67 -0.82 7.23 2.74
CA ALA A 67 -1.31 8.49 2.19
C ALA A 67 -2.75 8.79 2.60
N GLU A 68 -3.62 7.77 2.54
CA GLU A 68 -5.02 7.92 2.91
C GLU A 68 -5.21 8.16 4.41
N GLN A 69 -4.53 7.40 5.29
CA GLN A 69 -4.61 7.64 6.73
C GLN A 69 -4.03 9.01 7.11
N THR A 70 -2.99 9.44 6.39
CA THR A 70 -2.34 10.74 6.58
C THR A 70 -3.33 11.89 6.50
N ILE A 71 -4.14 11.86 5.44
CA ILE A 71 -5.11 12.91 5.16
C ILE A 71 -6.40 12.68 5.95
N THR A 72 -6.91 11.45 5.97
CA THR A 72 -8.25 11.17 6.48
C THR A 72 -8.32 10.96 7.99
N GLY A 73 -7.18 10.72 8.66
CA GLY A 73 -7.16 10.50 10.11
C GLY A 73 -7.65 11.71 10.91
N LEU A 74 -7.35 12.92 10.44
CA LEU A 74 -7.73 14.16 11.11
C LEU A 74 -9.23 14.46 11.01
N ILE A 75 -9.79 14.31 9.82
CA ILE A 75 -11.22 14.60 9.58
C ILE A 75 -12.16 13.61 10.28
N ARG A 76 -11.66 12.43 10.68
CA ARG A 76 -12.43 11.45 11.44
C ARG A 76 -12.64 11.83 12.91
N ARG A 77 -11.96 12.86 13.40
CA ARG A 77 -12.02 13.26 14.80
C ARG A 77 -13.26 14.10 15.09
N PRO A 78 -14.18 13.65 15.96
CA PRO A 78 -15.39 14.40 16.27
C PRO A 78 -15.11 15.79 16.87
N ASN A 79 -14.03 15.91 17.65
CA ASN A 79 -13.64 17.18 18.29
C ASN A 79 -13.11 18.25 17.34
N LEU A 80 -12.92 17.92 16.05
CA LEU A 80 -12.62 18.90 15.01
C LEU A 80 -13.85 19.74 14.65
N TYR A 81 -15.06 19.27 14.98
CA TYR A 81 -16.31 19.90 14.58
C TYR A 81 -17.04 20.49 15.79
N TYR A 82 -17.82 21.53 15.52
CA TYR A 82 -18.71 22.14 16.49
C TYR A 82 -20.00 22.61 15.83
N VAL A 83 -21.06 22.73 16.64
CA VAL A 83 -22.36 23.23 16.20
C VAL A 83 -22.42 24.73 16.45
N SER A 84 -22.76 25.50 15.42
CA SER A 84 -22.95 26.95 15.45
C SER A 84 -24.43 27.30 15.33
N HIS A 85 -24.97 27.97 16.34
CA HIS A 85 -26.33 28.51 16.31
C HIS A 85 -26.51 29.59 17.40
N PRO A 86 -27.31 30.65 17.17
CA PRO A 86 -27.54 31.71 18.18
C PRO A 86 -28.18 31.20 19.49
N ASP A 87 -29.09 30.23 19.38
CA ASP A 87 -29.70 29.56 20.54
C ASP A 87 -28.85 28.37 20.99
N LYS A 88 -28.25 28.48 22.19
CA LYS A 88 -27.47 27.42 22.84
C LYS A 88 -28.27 26.13 23.10
N ARG A 89 -29.60 26.22 23.14
CA ARG A 89 -30.47 25.06 23.31
C ARG A 89 -30.43 24.16 22.09
N VAL A 90 -30.57 24.75 20.91
CA VAL A 90 -30.50 24.07 19.62
C VAL A 90 -29.11 23.47 19.41
N VAL A 91 -28.06 24.18 19.82
CA VAL A 91 -26.68 23.64 19.85
C VAL A 91 -26.62 22.35 20.65
N LYS A 92 -27.05 22.38 21.92
CA LYS A 92 -26.94 21.22 22.82
C LYS A 92 -27.85 20.07 22.43
N GLU A 93 -29.03 20.36 21.90
CA GLU A 93 -29.93 19.37 21.30
C GLU A 93 -29.26 18.66 20.12
N THR A 94 -28.64 19.43 19.21
CA THR A 94 -27.95 18.88 18.04
C THR A 94 -26.74 18.04 18.45
N GLU A 95 -25.92 18.54 19.37
CA GLU A 95 -24.75 17.81 19.88
C GLU A 95 -25.15 16.45 20.49
N GLU A 96 -26.22 16.40 21.28
CA GLU A 96 -26.66 15.19 22.00
C GLU A 96 -26.95 14.02 21.05
N TRP A 97 -27.64 14.26 19.93
CA TRP A 97 -27.96 13.19 18.98
C TRP A 97 -26.88 12.98 17.92
N LEU A 98 -26.16 14.04 17.52
CA LEU A 98 -25.18 13.96 16.44
C LEU A 98 -23.87 13.31 16.88
N TRP A 99 -23.38 13.59 18.10
CA TRP A 99 -22.06 13.12 18.55
C TRP A 99 -21.90 11.60 18.52
N PRO A 100 -22.90 10.80 18.96
CA PRO A 100 -22.85 9.34 18.82
C PRO A 100 -22.71 8.85 17.38
N LEU A 101 -23.21 9.60 16.40
CA LEU A 101 -23.14 9.26 14.98
C LEU A 101 -21.86 9.72 14.29
N LEU A 102 -21.21 10.77 14.78
CA LEU A 102 -20.05 11.38 14.13
C LEU A 102 -18.97 10.37 13.73
N PRO A 103 -18.54 9.40 14.57
CA PRO A 103 -17.50 8.45 14.17
C PRO A 103 -17.86 7.65 12.90
N ALA A 104 -19.13 7.23 12.77
CA ALA A 104 -19.60 6.51 11.59
C ALA A 104 -19.68 7.44 10.37
N VAL A 105 -20.31 8.60 10.53
CA VAL A 105 -20.55 9.54 9.42
C VAL A 105 -19.25 10.16 8.89
N LEU A 106 -18.35 10.57 9.79
CA LEU A 106 -17.03 11.11 9.41
C LEU A 106 -16.15 10.04 8.75
N SER A 107 -16.32 8.77 9.12
CA SER A 107 -15.65 7.67 8.42
C SER A 107 -16.15 7.52 6.99
N VAL A 108 -17.44 7.74 6.73
CA VAL A 108 -18.01 7.75 5.37
C VAL A 108 -17.48 8.95 4.58
N ALA A 109 -17.47 10.15 5.17
CA ALA A 109 -16.91 11.35 4.53
C ALA A 109 -15.43 11.14 4.14
N ALA A 110 -14.63 10.55 5.04
CA ALA A 110 -13.26 10.16 4.77
C ALA A 110 -13.12 9.16 3.60
N ARG A 111 -14.03 8.19 3.50
CA ARG A 111 -14.03 7.22 2.39
C ARG A 111 -14.50 7.84 1.08
N ALA A 112 -15.36 8.86 1.10
CA ALA A 112 -15.73 9.61 -0.09
C ALA A 112 -14.52 10.26 -0.75
N PHE A 113 -13.55 10.74 0.02
CA PHE A 113 -12.27 11.18 -0.56
C PHE A 113 -11.52 10.05 -1.28
N ALA A 114 -11.51 8.84 -0.72
CA ALA A 114 -10.84 7.70 -1.32
C ALA A 114 -11.55 7.16 -2.58
N TYR A 115 -12.89 7.10 -2.58
CA TYR A 115 -13.70 6.48 -3.65
C TYR A 115 -14.40 7.49 -4.58
N GLY A 116 -14.33 8.78 -4.30
CA GLY A 116 -15.03 9.86 -5.00
C GLY A 116 -16.43 10.11 -4.40
N SER A 117 -17.23 9.05 -4.30
CA SER A 117 -18.58 9.12 -3.74
C SER A 117 -18.88 7.93 -2.83
N VAL A 118 -19.48 8.17 -1.67
CA VAL A 118 -19.96 7.08 -0.80
C VAL A 118 -21.39 7.35 -0.31
N PRO A 119 -22.35 6.45 -0.61
CA PRO A 119 -23.70 6.52 -0.09
C PRO A 119 -23.78 6.04 1.36
N VAL A 120 -24.68 6.65 2.12
CA VAL A 120 -25.03 6.24 3.48
C VAL A 120 -26.54 6.22 3.62
N ILE A 121 -27.04 5.23 4.35
CA ILE A 121 -28.45 5.12 4.71
C ILE A 121 -28.57 5.35 6.22
N PHE A 122 -29.45 6.27 6.61
CA PHE A 122 -29.74 6.59 7.99
C PHE A 122 -31.05 5.95 8.44
N ASN A 123 -31.06 5.47 9.67
CA ASN A 123 -32.26 4.99 10.33
C ASN A 123 -32.80 6.08 11.26
N TRP A 124 -34.08 6.42 11.10
CA TRP A 124 -34.78 7.30 12.03
C TRP A 124 -35.15 6.56 13.31
N GLY A 125 -35.08 7.27 14.43
CA GLY A 125 -35.65 6.89 15.71
C GLY A 125 -36.40 8.06 16.35
N VAL A 126 -37.22 7.72 17.34
CA VAL A 126 -37.95 8.68 18.18
C VAL A 126 -37.61 8.34 19.62
N GLU A 127 -36.83 9.19 20.27
CA GLU A 127 -36.34 8.95 21.63
C GLU A 127 -36.33 10.23 22.46
N ASP A 128 -36.31 10.09 23.77
CA ASP A 128 -36.22 11.23 24.69
C ASP A 128 -34.75 11.66 24.84
N LEU A 129 -34.40 12.86 24.35
CA LEU A 129 -33.05 13.41 24.49
C LEU A 129 -32.86 14.11 25.84
N ARG A 130 -31.72 13.88 26.50
CA ARG A 130 -31.38 14.51 27.78
C ARG A 130 -30.32 15.58 27.57
N VAL A 131 -30.77 16.82 27.41
CA VAL A 131 -29.91 17.93 27.02
C VAL A 131 -29.46 18.73 28.24
N GLN A 132 -28.17 19.05 28.28
CA GLN A 132 -27.53 19.89 29.28
C GLN A 132 -27.37 21.33 28.76
N ILE A 133 -28.23 22.24 29.20
CA ILE A 133 -28.27 23.63 28.70
C ILE A 133 -27.57 24.57 29.69
N PRO A 134 -26.57 25.38 29.27
CA PRO A 134 -25.98 26.41 30.12
C PRO A 134 -27.02 27.44 30.56
N ARG A 135 -26.97 27.90 31.82
CA ARG A 135 -27.79 29.04 32.26
C ARG A 135 -27.17 30.35 31.78
N ASP A 136 -28.00 31.27 31.28
CA ASP A 136 -27.52 32.53 30.71
C ASP A 136 -27.07 33.55 31.78
N ALA A 137 -27.59 33.46 33.01
CA ALA A 137 -27.37 34.45 34.07
C ALA A 137 -26.60 33.94 35.31
N GLU A 138 -26.40 32.63 35.44
CA GLU A 138 -25.76 32.01 36.62
C GLU A 138 -24.78 30.92 36.19
N PRO A 139 -23.67 30.72 36.92
CA PRO A 139 -22.81 29.56 36.71
C PRO A 139 -23.61 28.27 37.01
N GLY A 140 -23.86 27.46 35.98
CA GLY A 140 -24.56 26.19 36.13
C GLY A 140 -25.19 25.68 34.84
N VAL A 141 -25.56 24.39 34.86
CA VAL A 141 -26.21 23.69 33.76
C VAL A 141 -27.62 23.28 34.20
N ARG A 142 -28.60 23.40 33.32
CA ARG A 142 -29.96 22.88 33.52
C ARG A 142 -30.14 21.63 32.66
N ASN A 143 -30.49 20.52 33.32
CA ASN A 143 -30.93 19.32 32.61
C ASN A 143 -32.36 19.51 32.10
N ARG A 144 -32.58 19.21 30.83
CA ARG A 144 -33.90 19.21 30.20
C ARG A 144 -34.06 17.94 29.39
N THR A 145 -35.20 17.27 29.54
CA THR A 145 -35.58 16.18 28.64
C THR A 145 -36.44 16.74 27.51
N LEU A 146 -36.00 16.54 26.27
CA LEU A 146 -36.82 16.75 25.08
C LEU A 146 -37.51 15.43 24.77
N LYS A 147 -38.84 15.43 24.85
CA LYS A 147 -39.62 14.20 24.65
C LYS A 147 -39.85 13.94 23.17
N GLU A 148 -39.85 12.66 22.80
CA GLU A 148 -40.22 12.19 21.46
C GLU A 148 -39.44 12.89 20.33
N HIS A 149 -38.15 13.15 20.54
CA HIS A 149 -37.31 13.82 19.57
C HIS A 149 -36.96 12.90 18.40
N VAL A 150 -37.23 13.36 17.17
CA VAL A 150 -37.04 12.58 15.94
C VAL A 150 -35.64 12.84 15.40
N HIS A 151 -34.80 11.82 15.31
CA HIS A 151 -33.41 11.98 14.82
C HIS A 151 -32.86 10.68 14.23
N TYR A 152 -31.67 10.76 13.63
CA TYR A 152 -30.98 9.57 13.17
C TYR A 152 -30.39 8.81 14.36
N VAL A 153 -30.65 7.50 14.45
CA VAL A 153 -30.11 6.64 15.53
C VAL A 153 -28.93 5.80 15.05
N SER A 154 -28.82 5.58 13.74
CA SER A 154 -27.66 4.89 13.15
C SER A 154 -27.46 5.31 11.70
N ALA A 155 -26.21 5.16 11.24
CA ALA A 155 -25.78 5.38 9.88
C ALA A 155 -25.16 4.09 9.32
N HIS A 156 -25.64 3.65 8.17
CA HIS A 156 -25.16 2.45 7.48
C HIS A 156 -24.46 2.86 6.18
N GLU A 157 -23.14 2.76 6.17
CA GLU A 157 -22.35 2.94 4.96
C GLU A 157 -22.68 1.83 3.96
N VAL A 158 -22.91 2.21 2.70
CA VAL A 158 -23.21 1.26 1.63
C VAL A 158 -22.11 1.29 0.59
N TRP A 159 -21.80 0.12 0.03
CA TRP A 159 -20.83 0.02 -1.07
C TRP A 159 -21.32 0.82 -2.29
N PRO A 160 -20.51 1.74 -2.86
CA PRO A 160 -20.97 2.60 -3.97
C PRO A 160 -21.40 1.81 -5.22
N GLY A 161 -20.81 0.63 -5.45
CA GLY A 161 -21.16 -0.21 -6.60
C GLY A 161 -22.41 -1.07 -6.41
N ALA A 162 -23.07 -1.00 -5.25
CA ALA A 162 -24.27 -1.77 -4.94
C ALA A 162 -25.55 -0.90 -4.92
N VAL A 163 -25.44 0.38 -5.28
CA VAL A 163 -26.55 1.34 -5.22
C VAL A 163 -26.86 1.95 -6.57
N GLU A 164 -28.10 2.37 -6.73
CA GLU A 164 -28.52 3.28 -7.80
C GLU A 164 -28.92 4.61 -7.16
N VAL A 165 -28.40 5.72 -7.67
CA VAL A 165 -28.71 7.07 -7.16
C VAL A 165 -29.77 7.69 -8.07
N GLU A 166 -30.92 8.05 -7.49
CA GLU A 166 -31.97 8.81 -8.17
C GLU A 166 -31.74 10.31 -7.95
N VAL A 167 -31.55 11.05 -9.05
CA VAL A 167 -31.24 12.48 -9.06
C VAL A 167 -32.29 13.22 -9.87
N GLU A 168 -32.74 14.36 -9.37
CA GLU A 168 -33.62 15.29 -10.09
C GLU A 168 -33.15 16.72 -9.83
N ASN A 169 -32.97 17.52 -10.90
CA ASN A 169 -32.47 18.89 -10.83
C ASN A 169 -31.15 19.02 -10.01
N ASP A 170 -30.21 18.11 -10.24
CA ASP A 170 -28.93 18.01 -9.53
C ASP A 170 -29.03 17.81 -8.00
N ALA A 171 -30.22 17.47 -7.50
CA ALA A 171 -30.48 17.13 -6.11
C ALA A 171 -30.75 15.63 -5.93
N LEU A 172 -30.30 15.08 -4.80
CA LEU A 172 -30.58 13.70 -4.43
C LEU A 172 -32.07 13.56 -4.16
N GLN A 173 -32.73 12.61 -4.82
CA GLN A 173 -34.12 12.25 -4.52
C GLN A 173 -34.19 10.98 -3.67
N ALA A 174 -33.41 9.97 -4.05
CA ALA A 174 -33.36 8.71 -3.34
C ALA A 174 -32.09 7.90 -3.68
N VAL A 175 -31.81 6.91 -2.84
CA VAL A 175 -30.86 5.84 -3.11
C VAL A 175 -31.61 4.51 -3.13
N ARG A 176 -31.41 3.70 -4.17
CA ARG A 176 -31.89 2.31 -4.20
C ARG A 176 -30.78 1.38 -3.73
N PHE A 177 -31.10 0.54 -2.76
CA PHE A 177 -30.20 -0.47 -2.21
C PHE A 177 -31.00 -1.73 -1.86
N GLU A 178 -30.52 -2.90 -2.29
CA GLU A 178 -31.18 -4.20 -2.04
C GLU A 178 -32.67 -4.22 -2.43
N GLY A 179 -33.02 -3.57 -3.55
CA GLY A 179 -34.40 -3.48 -4.04
C GLY A 179 -35.32 -2.54 -3.24
N ARG A 180 -34.80 -1.85 -2.23
CA ARG A 180 -35.54 -0.84 -1.45
C ARG A 180 -35.13 0.57 -1.87
N ARG A 181 -36.09 1.49 -1.87
CA ARG A 181 -35.88 2.91 -2.15
C ARG A 181 -35.84 3.70 -0.85
N TYR A 182 -34.74 4.41 -0.62
CA TYR A 182 -34.55 5.30 0.54
C TYR A 182 -34.56 6.75 0.05
N GLY A 183 -35.53 7.54 0.49
CA GLY A 183 -35.61 8.96 0.12
C GLY A 183 -34.43 9.77 0.65
N ALA A 184 -34.23 10.98 0.12
CA ALA A 184 -33.18 11.90 0.57
C ALA A 184 -33.29 12.32 2.06
N ASP A 185 -34.44 12.08 2.70
CA ASP A 185 -34.61 12.23 4.15
C ASP A 185 -33.96 11.08 4.96
N ARG A 186 -33.61 9.98 4.30
CA ARG A 186 -33.02 8.76 4.89
C ARG A 186 -31.71 8.34 4.23
N ALA A 187 -31.36 8.90 3.09
CA ALA A 187 -30.15 8.56 2.37
C ALA A 187 -29.39 9.83 2.03
N HIS A 188 -28.07 9.74 2.13
CA HIS A 188 -27.16 10.81 1.74
C HIS A 188 -26.02 10.26 0.92
N VAL A 189 -25.46 11.07 0.02
CA VAL A 189 -24.29 10.70 -0.77
C VAL A 189 -23.19 11.71 -0.50
N PHE A 190 -22.15 11.28 0.20
CA PHE A 190 -20.94 12.07 0.36
C PHE A 190 -20.21 12.10 -0.98
N ARG A 191 -20.16 13.26 -1.62
CA ARG A 191 -19.53 13.47 -2.94
C ARG A 191 -18.32 14.37 -2.80
N TRP A 192 -17.14 13.78 -2.82
CA TRP A 192 -15.91 14.55 -2.78
C TRP A 192 -15.63 15.18 -4.14
N ASP A 193 -15.46 16.50 -4.15
CA ASP A 193 -15.10 17.30 -5.33
C ASP A 193 -15.94 16.97 -6.59
N PRO A 194 -17.26 17.28 -6.57
CA PRO A 194 -18.17 16.98 -7.66
C PRO A 194 -17.97 17.95 -8.83
N GLU A 195 -16.91 17.75 -9.61
CA GLU A 195 -16.67 18.53 -10.82
C GLU A 195 -17.86 18.45 -11.78
N PHE A 196 -18.31 19.62 -12.27
CA PHE A 196 -19.40 19.77 -13.24
C PHE A 196 -20.70 19.07 -12.84
N GLY A 197 -20.98 18.92 -11.53
CA GLY A 197 -22.18 18.25 -11.03
C GLY A 197 -22.11 16.71 -11.07
N SER A 198 -20.95 16.12 -11.32
CA SER A 198 -20.76 14.66 -11.32
C SER A 198 -21.09 14.05 -9.96
N TRP A 199 -21.90 12.99 -9.98
CA TRP A 199 -22.25 12.22 -8.78
C TRP A 199 -21.21 11.18 -8.38
N ALA A 200 -20.21 10.93 -9.24
CA ALA A 200 -19.13 9.99 -8.95
C ALA A 200 -18.03 10.60 -8.05
N GLY A 201 -17.90 11.93 -8.04
CA GLY A 201 -16.83 12.67 -7.36
C GLY A 201 -15.41 12.35 -7.87
N GLN A 202 -14.40 13.04 -7.33
CA GLN A 202 -12.99 12.80 -7.69
C GLN A 202 -12.24 11.91 -6.70
N SER A 203 -12.22 10.61 -6.94
CA SER A 203 -11.46 9.67 -6.11
C SER A 203 -9.95 9.95 -6.11
N ALA A 204 -9.35 10.10 -4.92
CA ALA A 204 -7.89 10.14 -4.76
C ALA A 204 -7.20 8.87 -5.29
N ARG A 205 -7.85 7.70 -5.10
CA ARG A 205 -7.37 6.41 -5.61
C ARG A 205 -7.38 6.36 -7.14
N ARG A 206 -8.39 6.94 -7.81
CA ARG A 206 -8.39 7.07 -9.28
C ARG A 206 -7.22 7.91 -9.77
N ARG A 207 -6.91 9.03 -9.09
CA ARG A 207 -5.73 9.86 -9.41
C ARG A 207 -4.41 9.11 -9.23
N ALA A 208 -4.33 8.25 -8.20
CA ALA A 208 -3.16 7.42 -7.93
C ALA A 208 -3.04 6.16 -8.81
N TRP A 209 -4.10 5.81 -9.57
CA TRP A 209 -4.22 4.51 -10.26
C TRP A 209 -3.04 4.18 -11.16
N ARG A 210 -2.64 5.13 -12.00
CA ARG A 210 -1.54 4.94 -12.95
C ARG A 210 -0.24 4.59 -12.25
N ASP A 211 0.11 5.35 -11.21
CA ASP A 211 1.39 5.18 -10.53
C ASP A 211 1.37 3.94 -9.62
N TYR A 212 0.21 3.58 -9.07
CA TYR A 212 -0.03 2.28 -8.43
C TYR A 212 0.19 1.09 -9.38
N CYS A 213 -0.40 1.09 -10.58
CA CYS A 213 -0.18 0.00 -11.53
C CYS A 213 1.30 -0.14 -11.91
N LYS A 214 1.99 1.00 -12.09
CA LYS A 214 3.42 0.99 -12.41
C LYS A 214 4.27 0.50 -11.24
N SER A 215 3.97 0.87 -10.01
CA SER A 215 4.70 0.38 -8.83
C SER A 215 4.59 -1.14 -8.70
N LEU A 216 3.41 -1.72 -8.94
CA LEU A 216 3.23 -3.17 -8.94
C LEU A 216 4.06 -3.88 -10.01
N VAL A 217 4.04 -3.37 -11.25
CA VAL A 217 4.82 -3.95 -12.36
C VAL A 217 6.32 -3.87 -12.06
N VAL A 218 6.80 -2.72 -11.59
CA VAL A 218 8.22 -2.54 -11.25
C VAL A 218 8.64 -3.42 -10.07
N SER A 219 7.80 -3.55 -9.05
CA SER A 219 8.04 -4.43 -7.90
C SER A 219 8.17 -5.90 -8.32
N LEU A 220 7.28 -6.37 -9.22
CA LEU A 220 7.37 -7.72 -9.78
C LEU A 220 8.67 -7.92 -10.58
N LEU A 221 9.02 -6.96 -11.44
CA LEU A 221 10.26 -7.00 -12.22
C LEU A 221 11.51 -6.98 -11.35
N GLN A 222 11.53 -6.15 -10.31
CA GLN A 222 12.61 -6.11 -9.32
C GLN A 222 12.73 -7.45 -8.61
N SER A 223 11.60 -8.05 -8.18
CA SER A 223 11.61 -9.34 -7.50
C SER A 223 12.21 -10.43 -8.39
N ARG A 224 11.83 -10.47 -9.68
CA ARG A 224 12.44 -11.37 -10.68
C ARG A 224 13.91 -11.10 -10.92
N TYR A 225 14.31 -9.83 -10.92
CA TYR A 225 15.72 -9.45 -11.03
C TYR A 225 16.53 -9.92 -9.81
N LEU A 226 16.00 -9.73 -8.60
CA LEU A 226 16.64 -10.15 -7.35
C LEU A 226 16.74 -11.68 -7.26
N GLU A 227 15.69 -12.42 -7.65
CA GLU A 227 15.73 -13.89 -7.80
C GLU A 227 16.91 -14.33 -8.68
N ARG A 228 17.09 -13.68 -9.83
CA ARG A 228 18.21 -13.96 -10.74
C ARG A 228 19.55 -13.48 -10.20
N SER A 229 19.60 -12.43 -9.39
CA SER A 229 20.85 -11.98 -8.78
C SER A 229 21.36 -12.97 -7.71
N VAL A 230 20.45 -13.65 -7.01
CA VAL A 230 20.77 -14.68 -6.01
C VAL A 230 21.10 -16.02 -6.68
N ASP A 231 20.38 -16.38 -7.74
CA ASP A 231 20.61 -17.60 -8.53
C ASP A 231 20.87 -17.23 -9.99
N SER A 232 22.07 -16.71 -10.24
CA SER A 232 22.46 -16.21 -11.55
C SER A 232 22.43 -17.33 -12.60
N PRO A 233 21.94 -17.05 -13.82
CA PRO A 233 21.98 -18.02 -14.90
C PRO A 233 23.40 -18.54 -15.09
N ARG A 234 23.53 -19.85 -15.21
CA ARG A 234 24.83 -20.52 -15.34
C ARG A 234 24.93 -21.09 -16.74
N VAL A 235 26.08 -20.91 -17.37
CA VAL A 235 26.42 -21.54 -18.64
C VAL A 235 27.44 -22.62 -18.34
N ALA A 236 27.14 -23.85 -18.70
CA ALA A 236 28.06 -24.95 -18.53
C ALA A 236 28.40 -25.57 -19.88
N TRP A 237 29.68 -25.86 -20.07
CA TRP A 237 30.20 -26.57 -21.22
C TRP A 237 30.59 -27.99 -20.81
N ALA A 238 30.30 -28.94 -21.67
CA ALA A 238 30.66 -30.34 -21.50
C ALA A 238 31.15 -30.91 -22.84
N PRO A 239 32.13 -31.80 -22.85
CA PRO A 239 32.55 -32.46 -24.08
C PRO A 239 31.43 -33.41 -24.58
N PRO A 240 31.30 -33.62 -25.89
CA PRO A 240 30.38 -34.62 -26.42
C PRO A 240 30.74 -36.02 -25.91
N GLY A 241 29.73 -36.90 -25.83
CA GLY A 241 29.88 -38.29 -25.40
C GLY A 241 29.21 -38.64 -24.07
N THR A 242 29.58 -39.80 -23.54
CA THR A 242 29.05 -40.38 -22.29
C THR A 242 30.16 -40.55 -21.26
N GLN A 243 29.77 -40.57 -19.99
CA GLN A 243 30.65 -40.87 -18.87
C GLN A 243 29.98 -41.88 -17.94
N THR A 244 30.77 -42.70 -17.26
CA THR A 244 30.26 -43.66 -16.28
C THR A 244 30.08 -42.97 -14.93
N VAL A 245 28.84 -42.89 -14.45
CA VAL A 245 28.47 -42.34 -13.13
C VAL A 245 27.78 -43.47 -12.36
N ASP A 246 28.32 -43.85 -11.20
CA ASP A 246 27.78 -44.94 -10.36
C ASP A 246 27.54 -46.27 -11.09
N GLY A 247 28.35 -46.54 -12.12
CA GLY A 247 28.26 -47.76 -12.94
C GLY A 247 27.33 -47.66 -14.16
N GLU A 248 26.64 -46.54 -14.36
CA GLU A 248 25.77 -46.30 -15.52
C GLU A 248 26.43 -45.34 -16.53
N GLU A 249 26.26 -45.61 -17.83
CA GLU A 249 26.65 -44.67 -18.88
C GLU A 249 25.63 -43.54 -19.00
N VAL A 250 26.02 -42.33 -18.60
CA VAL A 250 25.19 -41.13 -18.65
C VAL A 250 25.77 -40.16 -19.67
N PRO A 251 24.96 -39.58 -20.58
CA PRO A 251 25.40 -38.50 -21.45
C PRO A 251 25.97 -37.32 -20.65
N ASN A 252 27.12 -36.78 -21.07
CA ASN A 252 27.80 -35.70 -20.34
C ASN A 252 26.89 -34.49 -20.10
N ILE A 253 26.05 -34.12 -21.08
CA ILE A 253 25.09 -33.01 -20.95
C ILE A 253 24.04 -33.27 -19.86
N ARG A 254 23.58 -34.52 -19.72
CA ARG A 254 22.59 -34.91 -18.71
C ARG A 254 23.21 -34.87 -17.31
N HIS A 255 24.44 -35.33 -17.19
CA HIS A 255 25.19 -35.24 -15.94
C HIS A 255 25.44 -33.79 -15.52
N VAL A 256 25.89 -32.93 -16.44
CA VAL A 256 26.10 -31.51 -16.16
C VAL A 256 24.80 -30.82 -15.77
N ASN A 257 23.67 -31.14 -16.42
CA ASN A 257 22.37 -30.61 -16.00
C ASN A 257 21.98 -31.01 -14.56
N GLN A 258 22.26 -32.26 -14.15
CA GLN A 258 22.02 -32.70 -12.77
C GLN A 258 22.90 -31.92 -11.78
N LEU A 259 24.17 -31.69 -12.11
CA LEU A 259 25.07 -30.85 -11.31
C LEU A 259 24.54 -29.41 -11.23
N LEU A 260 24.12 -28.80 -12.34
CA LEU A 260 23.55 -27.45 -12.34
C LEU A 260 22.28 -27.35 -11.49
N MET A 261 21.44 -28.38 -11.49
CA MET A 261 20.27 -28.43 -10.61
C MET A 261 20.67 -28.52 -9.13
N ALA A 262 21.74 -29.26 -8.80
CA ALA A 262 22.27 -29.37 -7.45
C ALA A 262 22.91 -28.06 -6.94
N LEU A 263 23.35 -27.16 -7.82
CA LEU A 263 23.84 -25.83 -7.46
C LEU A 263 22.75 -24.88 -6.95
N ARG A 264 21.48 -25.15 -7.26
CA ARG A 264 20.37 -24.29 -6.86
C ARG A 264 20.26 -24.26 -5.33
N GLY A 265 20.25 -23.07 -4.73
CA GLY A 265 20.11 -22.92 -3.28
C GLY A 265 21.39 -23.06 -2.45
N SER A 266 22.56 -22.75 -3.02
CA SER A 266 23.89 -22.78 -2.37
C SER A 266 24.59 -24.14 -2.33
N GLY A 267 24.26 -25.05 -3.24
CA GLY A 267 25.02 -26.29 -3.42
C GLY A 267 26.44 -26.02 -3.95
N ALA A 268 27.30 -27.03 -3.85
CA ALA A 268 28.61 -27.05 -4.47
C ALA A 268 28.65 -28.20 -5.48
N VAL A 269 29.29 -27.97 -6.62
CA VAL A 269 29.56 -29.01 -7.61
C VAL A 269 31.03 -29.06 -7.93
N THR A 270 31.50 -30.25 -8.25
CA THR A 270 32.85 -30.51 -8.70
C THR A 270 32.79 -31.00 -10.14
N PHE A 271 33.62 -30.42 -11.00
CA PHE A 271 33.78 -30.87 -12.37
C PHE A 271 35.00 -31.77 -12.52
N PRO A 272 34.98 -32.75 -13.45
CA PRO A 272 36.16 -33.50 -13.81
C PRO A 272 37.28 -32.58 -14.31
N SER A 273 38.51 -32.80 -13.86
CA SER A 273 39.69 -32.00 -14.25
C SER A 273 40.21 -32.23 -15.67
N THR A 274 39.42 -32.91 -16.52
CA THR A 274 39.82 -33.28 -17.87
C THR A 274 40.11 -32.06 -18.73
N ARG A 275 41.27 -32.07 -19.39
CA ARG A 275 41.71 -31.02 -20.31
C ARG A 275 41.73 -31.54 -21.74
N ASP A 276 41.50 -30.67 -22.71
CA ASP A 276 41.71 -30.98 -24.11
C ASP A 276 43.21 -31.03 -24.47
N ALA A 277 43.51 -31.38 -25.72
CA ALA A 277 44.89 -31.46 -26.20
C ALA A 277 45.61 -30.09 -26.23
N ALA A 278 44.86 -28.99 -26.16
CA ALA A 278 45.37 -27.62 -26.07
C ALA A 278 45.50 -27.13 -24.61
N GLY A 279 45.14 -27.96 -23.63
CA GLY A 279 45.20 -27.64 -22.20
C GLY A 279 43.98 -26.89 -21.65
N ASN A 280 42.94 -26.65 -22.43
CA ASN A 280 41.70 -26.01 -21.97
C ASN A 280 40.86 -27.00 -21.15
N LYS A 281 40.09 -26.49 -20.20
CA LYS A 281 39.16 -27.31 -19.41
C LYS A 281 38.03 -27.81 -20.33
N ARG A 282 37.76 -29.11 -20.32
CA ARG A 282 36.63 -29.68 -21.11
C ARG A 282 35.29 -29.43 -20.45
N TYR A 283 35.28 -29.33 -19.13
CA TYR A 283 34.13 -28.94 -18.34
C TYR A 283 34.40 -27.55 -17.78
N GLU A 284 33.53 -26.63 -18.11
CA GLU A 284 33.61 -25.25 -17.65
C GLU A 284 32.22 -24.82 -17.20
N LEU A 285 32.19 -24.02 -16.15
CA LEU A 285 30.99 -23.40 -15.63
C LEU A 285 31.30 -21.92 -15.50
N ASP A 286 30.54 -21.13 -16.24
CA ASP A 286 30.55 -19.69 -16.13
C ASP A 286 29.20 -19.21 -15.58
N ILE A 287 29.26 -18.07 -14.92
CA ILE A 287 28.09 -17.41 -14.35
C ILE A 287 27.82 -16.21 -15.23
N LEU A 288 26.60 -16.08 -15.73
CA LEU A 288 26.18 -14.85 -16.39
C LEU A 288 26.05 -13.77 -15.33
N ASP A 289 27.12 -12.99 -15.18
CA ASP A 289 27.16 -11.82 -14.31
C ASP A 289 26.10 -10.82 -14.77
N LEU A 290 25.12 -10.60 -13.89
CA LEU A 290 24.11 -9.59 -14.09
C LEU A 290 24.68 -8.25 -13.59
N PRO A 291 24.61 -7.18 -14.40
CA PRO A 291 25.05 -5.87 -13.94
C PRO A 291 24.19 -5.43 -12.76
N ASP A 292 24.81 -4.87 -11.72
CA ASP A 292 24.04 -4.37 -10.59
C ASP A 292 23.14 -3.20 -11.02
N ARG A 293 21.84 -3.39 -10.82
CA ARG A 293 20.78 -2.43 -11.13
C ARG A 293 19.88 -2.19 -9.93
N LYS A 294 20.30 -2.57 -8.72
CA LYS A 294 19.51 -2.39 -7.49
C LYS A 294 19.02 -0.95 -7.33
N ASP A 295 19.90 0.03 -7.55
CA ASP A 295 19.57 1.45 -7.45
C ASP A 295 18.55 1.90 -8.50
N VAL A 296 18.64 1.38 -9.72
CA VAL A 296 17.68 1.70 -10.80
C VAL A 296 16.27 1.26 -10.40
N TRP A 297 16.14 0.08 -9.78
CA TRP A 297 14.85 -0.42 -9.31
C TRP A 297 14.31 0.41 -8.14
N HIS A 298 15.14 0.75 -7.17
CA HIS A 298 14.74 1.60 -6.04
C HIS A 298 14.31 2.99 -6.51
N GLN A 299 15.06 3.63 -7.40
CA GLN A 299 14.69 4.93 -7.96
C GLN A 299 13.37 4.87 -8.73
N ALA A 300 13.13 3.80 -9.51
CA ALA A 300 11.88 3.62 -10.22
C ALA A 300 10.69 3.43 -9.26
N LEU A 301 10.84 2.61 -8.22
CA LEU A 301 9.80 2.43 -7.19
C LEU A 301 9.51 3.73 -6.43
N ASN A 302 10.55 4.41 -5.95
CA ASN A 302 10.45 5.69 -5.26
C ASN A 302 9.70 6.73 -6.11
N ARG A 303 9.98 6.79 -7.42
CA ARG A 303 9.26 7.68 -8.33
C ARG A 303 7.75 7.39 -8.37
N TYR A 304 7.35 6.13 -8.42
CA TYR A 304 5.93 5.76 -8.48
C TYR A 304 5.24 5.89 -7.13
N ASP A 305 5.90 5.53 -6.04
CA ASP A 305 5.39 5.73 -4.69
C ASP A 305 5.23 7.22 -4.36
N GLY A 306 6.18 8.06 -4.80
CA GLY A 306 6.05 9.52 -4.76
C GLY A 306 4.88 10.03 -5.62
N GLY A 307 4.61 9.41 -6.77
CA GLY A 307 3.43 9.69 -7.60
C GLY A 307 2.11 9.37 -6.89
N ILE A 308 2.04 8.23 -6.20
CA ILE A 308 0.91 7.85 -5.36
C ILE A 308 0.69 8.89 -4.26
N LEU A 309 1.73 9.27 -3.52
CA LEU A 309 1.62 10.27 -2.44
C LEU A 309 1.14 11.63 -2.98
N LYS A 310 1.69 12.09 -4.11
CA LYS A 310 1.27 13.34 -4.78
C LYS A 310 -0.20 13.33 -5.17
N ALA A 311 -0.77 12.19 -5.58
CA ALA A 311 -2.20 12.09 -5.90
C ALA A 311 -3.13 12.32 -4.69
N TYR A 312 -2.60 12.12 -3.47
CA TYR A 312 -3.23 12.44 -2.19
C TYR A 312 -2.82 13.82 -1.66
N LEU A 313 -2.01 14.57 -2.42
CA LEU A 313 -1.37 15.81 -2.00
C LEU A 313 -0.45 15.64 -0.79
N VAL A 314 0.05 14.42 -0.55
CA VAL A 314 1.06 14.14 0.45
C VAL A 314 2.44 14.33 -0.19
N PRO A 315 3.29 15.23 0.32
CA PRO A 315 4.63 15.43 -0.22
C PRO A 315 5.50 14.16 -0.07
N PRO A 316 6.22 13.70 -1.12
CA PRO A 316 7.06 12.50 -1.03
C PRO A 316 8.22 12.62 -0.04
N SER A 317 8.74 13.83 0.16
CA SER A 317 9.76 14.15 1.16
C SER A 317 9.28 13.82 2.57
N LEU A 318 7.97 13.84 2.81
CA LEU A 318 7.40 13.40 4.08
C LEU A 318 7.44 11.89 4.22
N ALA A 319 7.39 11.10 3.15
CA ALA A 319 7.52 9.64 3.25
C ALA A 319 8.97 9.14 3.14
N GLY A 320 9.97 10.03 3.16
CA GLY A 320 11.40 9.72 2.98
C GLY A 320 11.79 9.17 1.61
N ILE A 321 10.99 9.46 0.60
CA ILE A 321 11.18 8.94 -0.76
C ILE A 321 12.05 9.88 -1.62
N GLU A 322 12.16 11.15 -1.20
CA GLU A 322 13.03 12.16 -1.83
C GLU A 322 13.83 12.90 -0.75
N ASP A 323 15.13 13.06 -0.98
CA ASP A 323 16.01 13.95 -0.23
C ASP A 323 15.96 15.32 -0.92
N LEU A 324 15.19 16.28 -0.41
CA LEU A 324 15.00 17.55 -1.12
C LEU A 324 15.00 18.80 -0.22
N ALA A 325 15.80 19.74 -0.70
CA ALA A 325 16.15 21.05 -0.17
C ALA A 325 14.97 21.85 0.43
N ALA A 326 15.31 22.57 1.51
CA ALA A 326 14.45 23.32 2.43
C ALA A 326 13.44 24.33 1.83
N ALA A 327 13.45 24.59 0.52
CA ALA A 327 12.55 25.54 -0.14
C ALA A 327 11.25 24.90 -0.67
N GLY A 328 11.30 23.68 -1.20
CA GLY A 328 10.12 22.98 -1.75
C GLY A 328 9.13 22.54 -0.66
N ALA A 329 9.66 22.17 0.51
CA ALA A 329 8.86 21.72 1.64
C ALA A 329 7.88 22.78 2.18
N ARG A 330 8.21 24.08 2.12
CA ARG A 330 7.36 25.16 2.65
C ARG A 330 6.12 25.43 1.81
N ILE A 331 6.23 25.33 0.48
CA ILE A 331 5.09 25.55 -0.44
C ILE A 331 4.10 24.39 -0.33
N LEU A 332 4.62 23.17 -0.26
CA LEU A 332 3.84 21.95 -0.10
C LEU A 332 3.14 21.86 1.27
N ASP A 333 3.74 22.39 2.33
CA ASP A 333 3.12 22.46 3.68
C ASP A 333 1.91 23.41 3.73
N GLY A 334 2.00 24.57 3.07
CA GLY A 334 0.87 25.51 2.94
C GLY A 334 -0.32 24.91 2.20
N MET A 335 -0.06 24.24 1.07
CA MET A 335 -1.10 23.57 0.27
C MET A 335 -1.73 22.39 1.02
N LEU A 336 -0.94 21.59 1.73
CA LEU A 336 -1.45 20.48 2.53
C LEU A 336 -2.38 20.96 3.65
N ARG A 337 -2.04 22.09 4.29
CA ARG A 337 -2.90 22.70 5.32
C ARG A 337 -4.26 23.10 4.76
N GLU A 338 -4.27 23.83 3.65
CA GLU A 338 -5.51 24.27 2.99
C GLU A 338 -6.33 23.06 2.59
N PHE A 339 -5.69 22.04 2.03
CA PHE A 339 -6.36 20.83 1.60
C PHE A 339 -7.02 20.03 2.74
N ILE A 340 -6.33 19.87 3.89
CA ILE A 340 -6.93 19.21 5.06
C ILE A 340 -8.10 20.03 5.60
N GLN A 341 -7.98 21.36 5.59
CA GLN A 341 -9.06 22.25 5.99
C GLN A 341 -10.26 22.11 5.03
N ASP A 342 -10.03 22.03 3.72
CA ASP A 342 -11.08 21.83 2.72
C ASP A 342 -11.81 20.49 2.91
N LEU A 343 -11.08 19.43 3.26
CA LEU A 343 -11.69 18.14 3.61
C LEU A 343 -12.54 18.21 4.89
N ALA A 344 -12.09 18.96 5.90
CA ALA A 344 -12.87 19.19 7.11
C ALA A 344 -14.13 20.04 6.81
N VAL A 345 -14.00 21.07 5.98
CA VAL A 345 -15.14 21.89 5.51
C VAL A 345 -16.11 21.05 4.69
N PHE A 346 -15.62 20.18 3.81
CA PHE A 346 -16.44 19.23 3.07
C PHE A 346 -17.28 18.35 4.01
N ALA A 347 -16.65 17.75 5.03
CA ALA A 347 -17.39 16.95 6.01
C ALA A 347 -18.41 17.80 6.78
N ALA A 348 -18.03 19.01 7.21
CA ALA A 348 -18.90 19.94 7.93
C ALA A 348 -20.12 20.39 7.11
N ASN A 349 -19.94 20.66 5.80
CA ASN A 349 -21.04 21.02 4.91
C ASN A 349 -22.04 19.87 4.76
N ASN A 350 -21.56 18.64 4.56
CA ASN A 350 -22.44 17.47 4.48
C ASN A 350 -23.16 17.20 5.82
N LEU A 351 -22.48 17.39 6.95
CA LEU A 351 -23.11 17.27 8.27
C LEU A 351 -24.18 18.36 8.47
N THR A 352 -23.95 19.58 7.99
CA THR A 352 -24.92 20.68 8.05
C THR A 352 -26.20 20.35 7.29
N GLU A 353 -26.09 19.74 6.10
CA GLU A 353 -27.26 19.28 5.34
C GLU A 353 -28.07 18.23 6.11
N LEU A 354 -27.40 17.24 6.71
CA LEU A 354 -28.04 16.20 7.53
C LEU A 354 -28.74 16.80 8.76
N VAL A 355 -28.09 17.74 9.42
CA VAL A 355 -28.61 18.45 10.57
C VAL A 355 -29.85 19.26 10.21
N ALA A 356 -29.86 19.94 9.06
CA ALA A 356 -31.02 20.68 8.59
C ALA A 356 -32.24 19.77 8.37
N ILE A 357 -32.04 18.53 7.89
CA ILE A 357 -33.12 17.55 7.71
C ILE A 357 -33.72 17.14 9.06
N VAL A 358 -32.90 16.82 10.05
CA VAL A 358 -33.35 16.47 11.42
C VAL A 358 -34.03 17.68 12.08
N HIS A 359 -33.45 18.86 11.93
CA HIS A 359 -33.99 20.10 12.50
C HIS A 359 -35.40 20.39 11.98
N ALA A 360 -35.64 20.24 10.68
CA ALA A 360 -36.95 20.45 10.06
C ALA A 360 -38.03 19.45 10.51
N LYS A 361 -37.66 18.34 11.18
CA LYS A 361 -38.63 17.40 11.78
C LYS A 361 -39.08 17.81 13.18
N ASN A 362 -38.24 18.54 13.91
CA ASN A 362 -38.49 18.89 15.31
C ASN A 362 -38.88 20.36 15.49
N HIS A 363 -38.50 21.22 14.55
CA HIS A 363 -38.72 22.67 14.60
C HIS A 363 -39.37 23.18 13.31
N ASP A 364 -40.11 24.28 13.43
CA ASP A 364 -40.65 25.02 12.31
C ASP A 364 -39.52 25.85 11.66
N PRO A 365 -39.06 25.54 10.43
CA PRO A 365 -37.93 26.22 9.79
C PRO A 365 -38.16 27.72 9.57
N ALA A 366 -39.43 28.16 9.54
CA ALA A 366 -39.76 29.58 9.43
C ALA A 366 -39.52 30.36 10.73
N LYS A 367 -39.40 29.67 11.87
CA LYS A 367 -39.26 30.28 13.20
C LYS A 367 -37.89 30.07 13.81
N VAL A 368 -37.32 28.88 13.62
CA VAL A 368 -36.02 28.51 14.18
C VAL A 368 -35.11 28.08 13.03
N PRO A 369 -34.07 28.85 12.69
CA PRO A 369 -33.14 28.45 11.63
C PRO A 369 -32.40 27.17 12.02
N ALA A 370 -31.97 26.40 11.02
CA ALA A 370 -31.19 25.20 11.26
C ALA A 370 -29.79 25.55 11.81
N PRO A 371 -29.24 24.74 12.72
CA PRO A 371 -27.86 24.89 13.14
C PRO A 371 -26.88 24.50 12.03
N GLU A 372 -25.72 25.16 12.02
CA GLU A 372 -24.64 24.85 11.08
C GLU A 372 -23.52 24.07 11.77
N ILE A 373 -22.93 23.10 11.07
CA ILE A 373 -21.74 22.40 11.53
C ILE A 373 -20.52 23.08 10.92
N MET A 374 -19.58 23.45 11.78
CA MET A 374 -18.34 24.09 11.37
C MET A 374 -17.15 23.24 11.83
N ALA A 375 -16.07 23.29 11.05
CA ALA A 375 -14.79 22.73 11.45
C ALA A 375 -13.95 23.81 12.14
N TYR A 376 -13.31 23.47 13.27
CA TYR A 376 -12.25 24.29 13.84
C TYR A 376 -11.08 24.38 12.87
N GLU A 377 -10.29 25.46 12.95
CA GLU A 377 -8.99 25.47 12.32
C GLU A 377 -8.11 24.36 12.91
N VAL A 378 -7.57 23.51 12.06
CA VAL A 378 -6.68 22.43 12.50
C VAL A 378 -5.47 23.03 13.25
N PRO A 379 -5.21 22.70 14.53
CA PRO A 379 -4.16 23.34 15.30
C PRO A 379 -2.74 23.07 14.78
N ALA A 380 -1.85 24.07 14.90
CA ALA A 380 -0.44 23.99 14.49
C ALA A 380 0.34 22.80 15.07
N ALA A 381 0.04 22.42 16.31
CA ALA A 381 0.72 21.35 17.00
C ALA A 381 0.42 19.97 16.40
N VAL A 382 -0.85 19.71 16.06
CA VAL A 382 -1.26 18.45 15.40
C VAL A 382 -0.63 18.36 14.00
N ARG A 383 -0.44 19.52 13.33
CA ARG A 383 0.30 19.62 12.07
C ARG A 383 1.77 19.19 12.20
N LYS A 384 2.48 19.72 13.21
CA LYS A 384 3.90 19.39 13.44
C LYS A 384 4.09 17.90 13.77
N LEU A 385 3.22 17.35 14.60
CA LEU A 385 3.26 15.93 14.99
C LEU A 385 3.07 14.99 13.79
N TYR A 386 2.26 15.41 12.81
CA TYR A 386 2.04 14.67 11.57
C TYR A 386 3.27 14.65 10.66
N LEU A 387 3.92 15.80 10.51
CA LEU A 387 5.16 15.91 9.74
C LEU A 387 6.28 15.07 10.36
N GLU A 388 6.32 14.97 11.69
CA GLU A 388 7.28 14.17 12.45
C GLU A 388 7.09 12.65 12.20
N VAL A 389 5.85 12.16 12.25
CA VAL A 389 5.53 10.73 11.98
C VAL A 389 5.92 10.32 10.56
N LEU A 390 5.59 11.16 9.58
CA LEU A 390 5.92 10.87 8.21
C LEU A 390 7.45 10.86 8.02
N ARG A 391 8.15 11.88 8.54
CA ARG A 391 9.62 11.95 8.49
C ARG A 391 10.29 10.71 9.10
N LEU A 392 9.78 10.20 10.22
CA LEU A 392 10.31 9.00 10.88
C LEU A 392 10.10 7.73 10.06
N LEU A 393 8.95 7.58 9.40
CA LEU A 393 8.68 6.45 8.49
C LEU A 393 9.61 6.47 7.26
N GLY A 394 9.92 7.67 6.77
CA GLY A 394 10.88 7.86 5.70
C GLY A 394 12.33 7.53 6.06
N ALA A 395 12.75 7.92 7.26
CA ALA A 395 14.07 7.56 7.81
C ALA A 395 14.21 6.03 8.00
N ALA A 396 13.13 5.36 8.42
CA ALA A 396 13.11 3.90 8.56
C ALA A 396 13.27 3.15 7.22
N GLN A 397 12.82 3.72 6.10
CA GLN A 397 12.98 3.12 4.77
C GLN A 397 14.37 3.33 4.14
N SER A 398 15.05 4.41 4.51
CA SER A 398 16.39 4.77 4.01
C SER A 398 17.54 4.10 4.78
N GLY A 399 17.25 3.39 5.88
CA GLY A 399 18.27 2.75 6.73
C GLY A 399 19.03 3.76 7.60
N GLU A 400 18.72 5.05 7.51
CA GLU A 400 19.23 6.08 8.39
C GLU A 400 18.37 6.12 9.65
N ALA A 401 18.76 5.37 10.69
CA ALA A 401 18.13 5.52 11.99
C ALA A 401 18.54 6.88 12.59
N PRO A 402 17.63 7.85 12.77
CA PRO A 402 17.96 9.07 13.50
C PRO A 402 18.29 8.69 14.95
N ALA A 403 19.29 9.35 15.55
CA ALA A 403 19.77 9.06 16.90
C ALA A 403 18.67 9.14 17.99
N ASP A 404 17.58 9.86 17.71
CA ASP A 404 16.41 9.98 18.58
C ASP A 404 15.23 9.21 17.97
N TRP A 405 15.10 7.93 18.34
CA TRP A 405 13.88 7.16 18.06
C TRP A 405 12.73 7.74 18.88
N VAL A 406 11.90 8.56 18.24
CA VAL A 406 10.59 8.93 18.78
C VAL A 406 9.65 7.74 18.61
N ASP A 407 8.89 7.40 19.65
CA ASP A 407 7.94 6.28 19.68
C ASP A 407 6.83 6.47 18.62
N VAL A 408 7.03 5.90 17.43
CA VAL A 408 6.10 5.98 16.28
C VAL A 408 4.71 5.45 16.63
N PRO A 409 4.56 4.32 17.36
CA PRO A 409 3.28 3.91 17.93
C PRO A 409 2.61 4.99 18.78
N ALA A 410 3.33 5.63 19.71
CA ALA A 410 2.77 6.69 20.55
C ALA A 410 2.37 7.93 19.74
N LEU A 411 3.11 8.28 18.70
CA LEU A 411 2.75 9.36 17.79
C LEU A 411 1.53 9.01 16.93
N LEU A 412 1.44 7.79 16.40
CA LEU A 412 0.28 7.33 15.64
C LEU A 412 -0.97 7.25 16.51
N ASP A 413 -0.82 6.90 17.79
CA ASP A 413 -1.88 6.94 18.79
C ASP A 413 -2.32 8.38 19.09
N GLN A 414 -1.38 9.32 19.26
CA GLN A 414 -1.66 10.77 19.36
C GLN A 414 -2.32 11.33 18.08
N LEU A 415 -2.04 10.75 16.92
CA LEU A 415 -2.69 11.05 15.64
C LEU A 415 -4.01 10.29 15.45
N GLY A 416 -4.37 9.38 16.35
CA GLY A 416 -5.61 8.59 16.26
C GLY A 416 -5.63 7.66 15.05
N VAL A 417 -4.46 7.32 14.51
CA VAL A 417 -4.32 6.37 13.41
C VAL A 417 -4.37 4.97 14.01
N PRO A 418 -5.40 4.16 13.72
CA PRO A 418 -5.46 2.81 14.23
C PRO A 418 -4.29 2.01 13.63
N LEU A 419 -3.35 1.61 14.49
CA LEU A 419 -2.33 0.64 14.13
C LEU A 419 -3.04 -0.67 13.81
N ARG A 420 -2.94 -1.14 12.58
CA ARG A 420 -3.35 -2.51 12.27
C ARG A 420 -2.39 -3.43 13.02
N ALA A 421 -2.85 -4.02 14.12
CA ALA A 421 -2.25 -5.27 14.58
C ALA A 421 -2.35 -6.25 13.40
N ALA A 422 -1.23 -6.83 12.98
CA ALA A 422 -1.29 -8.00 12.11
C ALA A 422 -2.29 -8.98 12.74
N PRO A 423 -3.20 -9.61 11.96
CA PRO A 423 -4.12 -10.58 12.54
C PRO A 423 -3.29 -11.58 13.34
N ALA A 424 -3.53 -11.63 14.65
CA ALA A 424 -2.88 -12.60 15.50
C ALA A 424 -3.19 -13.96 14.90
N SER A 425 -2.18 -14.62 14.34
CA SER A 425 -2.31 -16.01 13.94
C SER A 425 -2.67 -16.76 15.22
N ASP A 426 -3.91 -17.22 15.30
CA ASP A 426 -4.46 -17.96 16.44
C ASP A 426 -3.84 -19.37 16.46
N ASN A 427 -2.52 -19.44 16.67
CA ASN A 427 -1.76 -20.66 16.89
C ASN A 427 -1.78 -20.94 18.39
N ARG A 428 -2.93 -21.41 18.88
CA ARG A 428 -3.17 -21.75 20.29
C ARG A 428 -2.47 -23.03 20.79
N ASP A 429 -1.55 -23.61 20.01
CA ASP A 429 -0.80 -24.82 20.41
C ASP A 429 0.72 -24.66 20.53
N ALA A 430 1.27 -23.44 20.43
CA ALA A 430 2.69 -23.24 20.69
C ALA A 430 2.96 -22.95 22.18
N ARG A 431 3.42 -23.96 22.92
CA ARG A 431 3.99 -23.78 24.27
C ARG A 431 5.12 -22.73 24.24
N PRO A 432 5.31 -21.96 25.32
CA PRO A 432 6.38 -20.97 25.39
C PRO A 432 7.74 -21.68 25.40
N ILE A 433 8.52 -21.48 24.34
CA ILE A 433 9.94 -21.87 24.33
C ILE A 433 10.69 -20.80 25.14
N GLN A 434 11.19 -21.20 26.31
CA GLN A 434 12.21 -20.47 27.06
C GLN A 434 13.52 -20.47 26.26
N GLY A 435 14.12 -19.28 26.11
CA GLY A 435 15.49 -19.07 25.64
C GLY A 435 15.62 -18.80 24.14
N LEU A 436 15.82 -17.54 23.76
CA LEU A 436 16.34 -17.18 22.43
C LEU A 436 17.87 -17.01 22.53
N PRO A 437 18.67 -17.95 21.99
CA PRO A 437 20.05 -17.69 21.64
C PRO A 437 20.10 -17.00 20.26
N GLY A 438 20.94 -15.97 20.15
CA GLY A 438 21.57 -15.48 18.92
C GLY A 438 20.67 -15.23 17.71
N ARG A 439 20.45 -13.95 17.38
CA ARG A 439 20.10 -13.54 16.01
C ARG A 439 21.12 -14.20 15.05
N PRO A 440 20.69 -14.90 13.99
CA PRO A 440 21.62 -15.39 12.98
C PRO A 440 22.41 -14.19 12.44
N PRO A 441 23.75 -14.27 12.32
CA PRO A 441 24.53 -13.20 11.73
C PRO A 441 24.03 -12.93 10.31
N ASP A 442 24.04 -11.65 9.93
CA ASP A 442 23.69 -11.20 8.58
C ASP A 442 24.75 -11.70 7.59
N MET A 443 24.49 -12.87 7.01
CA MET A 443 25.38 -13.55 6.06
C MET A 443 25.45 -12.83 4.71
N THR A 444 24.62 -11.81 4.47
CA THR A 444 24.63 -11.02 3.24
C THR A 444 25.74 -9.97 3.26
N GLY A 445 25.92 -9.26 4.38
CA GLY A 445 27.02 -8.30 4.56
C GLY A 445 28.41 -8.97 4.52
N ASP A 446 28.57 -10.11 5.20
CA ASP A 446 29.84 -10.87 5.22
C ASP A 446 30.24 -11.44 3.85
N ARG A 447 29.26 -11.68 2.97
CA ARG A 447 29.50 -12.15 1.59
C ARG A 447 29.89 -11.01 0.66
N GLU A 448 29.35 -9.83 0.88
CA GLU A 448 29.63 -8.61 0.12
C GLU A 448 31.04 -8.10 0.45
N GLU A 449 31.43 -8.06 1.73
CA GLU A 449 32.81 -7.74 2.15
C GLU A 449 33.85 -8.71 1.56
N ARG A 450 33.54 -10.01 1.44
CA ARG A 450 34.45 -10.97 0.78
C ARG A 450 34.57 -10.76 -0.73
N ARG A 451 33.52 -10.27 -1.39
CA ARG A 451 33.53 -9.93 -2.81
C ARG A 451 34.32 -8.64 -3.07
N GLU A 452 34.25 -7.67 -2.17
CA GLU A 452 35.04 -6.44 -2.27
C GLU A 452 36.52 -6.70 -1.97
N ARG A 453 36.85 -7.50 -0.94
CA ARG A 453 38.25 -7.88 -0.64
C ARG A 453 38.93 -8.68 -1.75
N SER A 454 38.17 -9.50 -2.49
CA SER A 454 38.72 -10.25 -3.63
C SER A 454 38.93 -9.41 -4.90
N ARG A 455 38.45 -8.16 -4.92
CA ARG A 455 38.65 -7.20 -6.01
C ARG A 455 39.78 -6.19 -5.74
N ASP A 456 40.29 -6.13 -4.51
CA ASP A 456 41.40 -5.25 -4.14
C ASP A 456 42.74 -5.90 -4.54
N PRO A 457 43.50 -5.32 -5.50
CA PRO A 457 44.77 -5.89 -5.94
C PRO A 457 45.86 -5.89 -4.85
N ASP A 458 45.68 -5.12 -3.77
CA ASP A 458 46.66 -4.94 -2.69
C ASP A 458 46.33 -5.71 -1.40
N ASP A 459 45.40 -6.68 -1.42
CA ASP A 459 45.01 -7.47 -0.23
C ASP A 459 46.22 -8.30 0.32
N PRO A 460 46.70 -8.02 1.56
CA PRO A 460 47.84 -8.71 2.16
C PRO A 460 47.59 -10.20 2.47
N HIS A 461 46.36 -10.70 2.32
CA HIS A 461 46.00 -12.10 2.53
C HIS A 461 45.92 -12.94 1.24
N ARG A 462 46.28 -12.36 0.08
CA ARG A 462 46.33 -13.11 -1.18
C ARG A 462 47.50 -14.09 -1.17
N THR A 463 47.21 -15.38 -1.01
CA THR A 463 48.19 -16.46 -1.15
C THR A 463 48.69 -16.54 -2.59
N THR A 464 49.90 -16.06 -2.84
CA THR A 464 50.63 -16.30 -4.10
C THR A 464 50.96 -17.79 -4.23
N PRO A 465 50.76 -18.43 -5.39
CA PRO A 465 51.22 -19.80 -5.60
C PRO A 465 52.75 -19.82 -5.64
N ASN A 466 53.36 -20.67 -4.80
CA ASN A 466 54.78 -20.98 -4.79
C ASN A 466 55.33 -21.21 -6.21
N SER A 467 56.13 -20.28 -6.71
CA SER A 467 57.09 -20.52 -7.78
C SER A 467 58.42 -20.91 -7.15
N ASP A 468 58.67 -22.21 -7.01
CA ASP A 468 60.01 -22.70 -6.69
C ASP A 468 60.31 -23.99 -7.45
N ARG A 469 60.92 -23.82 -8.63
CA ARG A 469 61.84 -24.78 -9.24
C ARG A 469 62.92 -23.99 -9.95
N GLY A 470 63.99 -23.70 -9.21
CA GLY A 470 65.28 -23.40 -9.79
C GLY A 470 65.84 -24.64 -10.49
N LEU A 471 66.28 -24.45 -11.73
CA LEU A 471 67.32 -25.23 -12.38
C LEU A 471 68.29 -24.22 -13.00
N GLU A 472 69.55 -24.28 -12.56
CA GLU A 472 70.77 -24.40 -13.39
C GLU A 472 72.01 -24.00 -12.57
N PRO A 473 73.22 -24.50 -12.90
CA PRO A 473 73.58 -25.35 -14.04
C PRO A 473 73.88 -26.82 -13.71
#